data_AF-A0A524P6Y1-F1
#
_entry.id   AF-A0A524P6Y1-F1
#
_cell.length_a   1.000
_cell.length_b   1.000
_cell.length_c   1.000
_cell.angle_alpha   90.00
_cell.angle_beta   90.00
_cell.angle_gamma   90.00
#
_symmetry.space_group_name_H-M   'P 1'
#
loop_
_entity.id
_entity.type
_entity.pdbx_description
1 polymer ?
#
loop_
_entity_poly.entity_id
_entity_poly.type
_entity_poly.pdbx_seq_one_letter_code
_entity_poly.pdbx_strand_id
1 'polypeptide(L)'
;MKSVSKLEVPRRLEHHIEHGYVPILRRALRWRYFTIAAGVAVLIFTAGVVAGRVPFTFMPKVEGDLITAQLKMPVGTPIAATERITERISAAARTVLAETERSMEEPRPISRGLYQDVGANSTLEPGFDGVFAREGTERSTVMIYLV
;
A
#
# COMPACT_ATOMS: atom_id res chain seq x y z
N MET A 1 5.26 -37.83 43.00
CA MET A 1 4.15 -36.90 43.33
C MET A 1 3.85 -35.97 42.14
N LYS A 2 3.27 -36.49 41.03
CA LYS A 2 3.03 -35.75 39.76
C LYS A 2 1.70 -36.14 39.08
N SER A 3 0.62 -36.33 39.84
CA SER A 3 -0.68 -36.78 39.28
C SER A 3 -1.88 -35.90 39.63
N VAL A 4 -1.70 -34.80 40.37
CA VAL A 4 -2.85 -34.02 40.87
C VAL A 4 -3.35 -33.00 39.83
N SER A 5 -2.50 -32.55 38.90
CA SER A 5 -2.87 -31.53 37.89
C SER A 5 -3.69 -32.04 36.70
N LYS A 6 -3.78 -33.36 36.47
CA LYS A 6 -4.52 -33.92 35.32
C LYS A 6 -6.04 -33.97 35.50
N LEU A 7 -6.55 -33.78 36.72
CA LEU A 7 -7.99 -33.90 37.03
C LEU A 7 -8.69 -32.54 37.16
N GLU A 8 -7.96 -31.45 37.34
CA GLU A 8 -8.56 -30.11 37.50
C GLU A 8 -9.01 -29.52 36.16
N VAL A 9 -8.22 -29.71 35.10
CA VAL A 9 -8.53 -29.24 33.74
C VAL A 9 -9.84 -29.84 33.21
N PRO A 10 -10.06 -31.16 33.22
CA PRO A 10 -11.32 -31.74 32.72
C PRO A 10 -12.52 -31.29 33.57
N ARG A 11 -12.39 -31.19 34.89
CA ARG A 11 -13.48 -30.77 35.78
C ARG A 11 -13.89 -29.32 35.56
N ARG A 12 -12.91 -28.43 35.30
CA ARG A 12 -13.17 -27.03 34.96
C ARG A 12 -13.78 -26.89 33.56
N LEU A 13 -13.33 -27.72 32.61
CA LEU A 13 -13.89 -27.73 31.26
C LEU A 13 -15.33 -28.23 31.26
N GLU A 14 -15.62 -29.31 31.98
CA GLU A 14 -16.96 -29.88 32.13
C GLU A 14 -17.91 -28.89 32.81
N HIS A 15 -17.46 -28.22 33.88
CA HIS A 15 -18.24 -27.17 34.52
C HIS A 15 -18.54 -26.00 33.56
N HIS A 16 -17.57 -25.58 32.73
CA HIS A 16 -17.75 -24.52 31.75
C HIS A 16 -18.70 -24.92 30.61
N ILE A 17 -18.67 -26.19 30.20
CA ILE A 17 -19.60 -26.75 29.22
C ILE A 17 -21.02 -26.77 29.80
N GLU A 18 -21.20 -27.28 31.02
CA GLU A 18 -22.51 -27.38 31.66
C GLU A 18 -23.14 -26.02 31.98
N HIS A 19 -22.35 -25.05 32.45
CA HIS A 19 -22.86 -23.76 32.93
C HIS A 19 -22.78 -22.64 31.88
N GLY A 20 -21.92 -22.78 30.86
CA GLY A 20 -21.78 -21.82 29.77
C GLY A 20 -22.41 -22.33 28.46
N TYR A 21 -21.91 -23.45 27.95
CA TYR A 21 -22.27 -23.93 26.61
C TYR A 21 -23.69 -24.50 26.52
N VAL A 22 -24.08 -25.38 27.45
CA VAL A 22 -25.40 -26.05 27.46
C VAL A 22 -26.58 -25.07 27.54
N PRO A 23 -26.61 -24.04 28.41
CA PRO A 23 -27.74 -23.11 28.47
C PRO A 23 -27.85 -22.22 27.22
N ILE A 24 -26.72 -21.80 26.64
CA ILE A 24 -26.70 -21.04 25.39
C ILE A 24 -27.22 -21.91 24.24
N LEU A 25 -26.78 -23.17 24.17
CA LEU A 25 -27.23 -24.13 23.17
C LEU A 25 -28.74 -24.43 23.29
N ARG A 26 -29.25 -24.63 24.51
CA ARG A 26 -30.70 -24.80 24.74
C ARG A 26 -31.49 -23.56 24.33
N ARG A 27 -30.97 -22.34 24.55
CA ARG A 27 -31.60 -21.08 24.11
C ARG A 27 -31.63 -21.00 22.59
N ALA A 28 -30.54 -21.36 21.92
CA ALA A 28 -30.40 -21.38 20.46
C ALA A 28 -31.31 -22.42 19.80
N LEU A 29 -31.48 -23.60 20.42
CA LEU A 29 -32.37 -24.66 19.94
C LEU A 29 -33.86 -24.33 20.16
N ARG A 30 -34.20 -23.67 21.28
CA ARG A 30 -35.58 -23.25 21.58
C ARG A 30 -36.07 -22.15 20.64
N TRP A 31 -35.17 -21.27 20.20
CA TRP A 31 -35.47 -20.17 19.27
C TRP A 31 -34.86 -20.46 17.89
N ARG A 32 -35.26 -21.58 17.27
CA ARG A 32 -34.76 -22.04 15.96
C ARG A 32 -34.69 -20.93 14.90
N TYR A 33 -35.69 -20.06 14.85
CA TYR A 33 -35.75 -18.94 13.88
C TYR A 33 -34.73 -17.84 14.18
N PHE A 34 -34.44 -17.56 15.45
CA PHE A 34 -33.47 -16.53 15.85
C PHE A 34 -32.04 -16.95 15.48
N THR A 35 -31.69 -18.22 15.67
CA THR A 35 -30.37 -18.75 15.32
C THR A 35 -30.12 -18.67 13.81
N ILE A 36 -31.13 -18.97 13.00
CA ILE A 36 -31.04 -18.84 11.53
C ILE A 36 -30.92 -17.36 11.14
N ALA A 37 -31.75 -16.48 11.71
CA ALA A 37 -31.70 -15.06 11.43
C ALA A 37 -30.35 -14.43 11.82
N ALA A 38 -29.77 -14.83 12.95
CA ALA A 38 -28.45 -14.40 13.38
C ALA A 38 -27.34 -14.87 12.43
N GLY A 39 -27.40 -16.11 11.96
CA GLY A 39 -26.46 -16.62 10.95
C GLY A 39 -26.53 -15.84 9.63
N VAL A 40 -27.75 -15.56 9.15
CA VAL A 40 -27.97 -14.73 7.95
C VAL A 40 -27.48 -13.31 8.16
N ALA A 41 -27.73 -12.71 9.34
CA ALA A 41 -27.25 -11.38 9.68
C ALA A 41 -25.71 -11.30 9.67
N VAL A 42 -25.02 -12.30 10.22
CA VAL A 42 -23.56 -12.39 10.18
C VAL A 42 -23.05 -12.52 8.74
N LEU A 43 -23.73 -13.31 7.91
CA LEU A 43 -23.36 -13.50 6.51
C LEU A 43 -23.51 -12.18 5.72
N ILE A 44 -24.65 -11.49 5.88
CA ILE A 44 -24.89 -10.18 5.26
C ILE A 44 -23.88 -9.14 5.76
N PHE A 45 -23.59 -9.13 7.06
CA PHE A 45 -22.62 -8.20 7.65
C PHE A 45 -21.21 -8.44 7.11
N THR A 46 -20.79 -9.69 7.04
CA THR A 46 -19.47 -10.08 6.50
C THR A 46 -19.37 -9.70 5.02
N ALA A 47 -20.39 -10.00 4.22
CA ALA A 47 -20.44 -9.64 2.81
C ALA A 47 -20.42 -8.11 2.62
N GLY A 48 -21.17 -7.35 3.42
CA GLY A 48 -21.21 -5.89 3.37
C GLY A 48 -19.87 -5.25 3.75
N VAL A 49 -19.17 -5.78 4.75
CA VAL A 49 -17.84 -5.29 5.16
C VAL A 49 -16.80 -5.56 4.07
N VAL A 50 -16.80 -6.76 3.49
CA VAL A 50 -15.85 -7.13 2.42
C VAL A 50 -16.08 -6.30 1.16
N ALA A 51 -17.34 -6.07 0.78
CA ALA A 51 -17.68 -5.28 -0.39
C ALA A 51 -17.38 -3.78 -0.23
N GLY A 52 -17.43 -3.25 1.01
CA GLY A 52 -17.31 -1.81 1.26
C GLY A 52 -15.93 -1.29 1.66
N ARG A 53 -15.01 -2.15 2.12
CA ARG A 53 -13.76 -1.69 2.77
C ARG A 53 -12.46 -2.32 2.29
N VAL A 54 -12.48 -3.19 1.28
CA VAL A 54 -11.23 -3.73 0.72
C VAL A 54 -10.92 -2.99 -0.59
N PRO A 55 -10.05 -1.95 -0.57
CA PRO A 55 -9.52 -1.42 -1.82
C PRO A 55 -8.77 -2.57 -2.51
N PHE A 56 -9.35 -3.08 -3.59
CA PHE A 56 -8.78 -4.15 -4.38
C PHE A 56 -7.62 -3.58 -5.21
N THR A 57 -6.47 -3.42 -4.58
CA THR A 57 -5.25 -2.96 -5.22
C THR A 57 -4.47 -4.20 -5.68
N PHE A 58 -4.47 -4.46 -6.98
CA PHE A 58 -3.82 -5.63 -7.61
C PHE A 58 -2.31 -5.73 -7.35
N MET A 59 -1.66 -4.61 -7.09
CA MET A 59 -0.29 -4.55 -6.57
C MET A 59 -0.25 -3.48 -5.47
N PRO A 60 0.00 -3.84 -4.19
CA PRO A 60 0.29 -2.82 -3.19
C PRO A 60 1.41 -1.93 -3.72
N LYS A 61 1.36 -0.62 -3.47
CA LYS A 61 2.43 0.30 -3.89
C LYS A 61 3.72 -0.21 -3.26
N VAL A 62 4.51 -0.96 -4.03
CA VAL A 62 5.86 -1.34 -3.65
C VAL A 62 6.61 -0.02 -3.67
N GLU A 63 7.03 0.44 -2.50
CA GLU A 63 7.91 1.58 -2.38
C GLU A 63 9.18 1.23 -3.15
N GLY A 64 9.30 1.78 -4.36
CA GLY A 64 10.48 1.62 -5.19
C GLY A 64 11.45 2.76 -4.94
N ASP A 65 12.75 2.46 -4.98
CA ASP A 65 13.83 3.44 -4.83
C ASP A 65 13.96 4.39 -6.05
N LEU A 66 12.89 4.56 -6.85
CA LEU A 66 12.90 5.32 -8.09
C LEU A 66 11.76 6.33 -8.10
N ILE A 67 12.10 7.61 -8.14
CA ILE A 67 11.16 8.71 -8.35
C ILE A 67 11.31 9.20 -9.79
N THR A 68 10.24 9.11 -10.58
CA THR A 68 10.21 9.59 -11.97
C THR A 68 9.26 10.78 -12.10
N ALA A 69 9.76 11.91 -12.60
CA ALA A 69 8.98 13.09 -12.93
C ALA A 69 8.96 13.31 -14.45
N GLN A 70 7.76 13.38 -15.05
CA GLN A 70 7.59 13.60 -16.49
C GLN A 70 7.02 15.00 -16.75
N LEU A 71 7.68 15.76 -17.62
CA LEU A 71 7.25 17.06 -18.10
C LEU A 71 6.71 16.93 -19.53
N LYS A 72 5.48 17.42 -19.74
CA LYS A 72 4.83 17.48 -21.06
C LYS A 72 4.46 18.92 -21.40
N MET A 73 5.10 19.47 -22.42
CA MET A 73 4.87 20.81 -22.95
C MET A 73 3.94 20.78 -24.18
N PRO A 74 3.37 21.93 -24.58
CA PRO A 74 2.64 22.04 -25.85
C PRO A 74 3.55 21.77 -27.05
N VAL A 75 3.00 21.15 -28.10
CA VAL A 75 3.71 20.87 -29.35
C VAL A 75 4.18 22.18 -30.00
N GLY A 76 5.43 22.19 -30.50
CA GLY A 76 6.08 23.39 -31.05
C GLY A 76 6.90 24.22 -30.07
N THR A 77 7.02 23.79 -28.80
CA THR A 77 7.93 24.42 -27.83
C THR A 77 9.39 24.18 -28.25
N PRO A 78 10.24 25.23 -28.34
CA PRO A 78 11.65 25.05 -28.65
C PRO A 78 12.36 24.32 -27.50
N ILE A 79 13.35 23.50 -27.83
CA ILE A 79 14.07 22.67 -26.85
C ILE A 79 14.68 23.50 -25.70
N ALA A 80 15.16 24.70 -26.00
CA ALA A 80 15.72 25.63 -25.01
C ALA A 80 14.69 26.08 -23.94
N ALA A 81 13.40 26.12 -24.28
CA ALA A 81 12.35 26.43 -23.30
C ALA A 81 12.02 25.23 -22.41
N THR A 82 12.00 24.02 -22.99
CA THR A 82 11.86 22.77 -22.23
C THR A 82 13.03 22.59 -21.26
N GLU A 83 14.27 22.79 -21.72
CA GLU A 83 15.50 22.66 -20.93
C GLU A 83 15.50 23.55 -19.68
N ARG A 84 15.12 24.82 -19.81
CA ARG A 84 15.01 25.76 -18.68
C ARG A 84 14.02 25.29 -17.62
N ILE A 85 12.90 24.71 -18.04
CA ILE A 85 11.88 24.22 -17.10
C ILE A 85 12.37 22.94 -16.43
N THR A 86 13.00 22.03 -17.18
CA THR A 86 13.59 20.82 -16.64
C THR A 86 14.68 21.13 -15.61
N GLU A 87 15.56 22.10 -15.90
CA GLU A 87 16.59 22.55 -14.96
C GLU A 87 15.98 23.12 -13.67
N ARG A 88 14.87 23.85 -13.77
CA ARG A 88 14.14 24.33 -12.60
C ARG A 88 13.58 23.18 -11.75
N ILE A 89 13.05 22.14 -12.39
CA ILE A 89 12.54 20.95 -11.71
C ILE A 89 13.68 20.19 -11.02
N SER A 90 14.82 20.02 -11.69
CA SER A 90 15.96 19.31 -11.10
C SER A 90 16.60 20.09 -9.94
N ALA A 91 16.65 21.43 -10.01
CA ALA A 91 17.07 22.27 -8.89
C ALA A 91 16.12 22.17 -7.68
N ALA A 92 14.80 22.17 -7.92
CA ALA A 92 13.82 21.98 -6.86
C ALA A 92 13.94 20.61 -6.22
N ALA A 93 14.12 19.55 -7.01
CA ALA A 93 14.33 18.20 -6.52
C ALA A 93 15.57 18.08 -5.61
N ARG A 94 16.70 18.69 -5.99
CA ARG A 94 17.91 18.75 -5.15
C ARG A 94 17.66 19.47 -3.83
N THR A 95 16.84 20.51 -3.85
CA THR A 95 16.50 21.28 -2.64
C THR A 95 15.68 20.43 -1.67
N VAL A 96 14.66 19.73 -2.18
CA VAL A 96 13.81 18.82 -1.37
C VAL A 96 14.62 17.66 -0.79
N LEU A 97 15.53 17.07 -1.57
CA LEU A 97 16.43 16.02 -1.09
C LEU A 97 17.30 16.54 0.08
N ALA A 98 17.91 17.71 -0.09
CA ALA A 98 18.75 18.31 0.95
C ALA A 98 17.97 18.71 2.21
N GLU A 99 16.71 19.14 2.08
CA GLU A 99 15.84 19.42 3.22
C GLU A 99 15.44 18.14 3.96
N THR A 100 15.12 17.08 3.20
CA THR A 100 14.78 15.77 3.76
C THR A 100 15.96 15.18 4.53
N GLU A 101 17.17 15.23 3.97
CA GLU A 101 18.40 14.78 4.63
C GLU A 101 18.69 15.52 5.94
N ARG A 102 18.36 16.82 6.03
CA ARG A 102 18.52 17.63 7.25
C ARG A 102 17.45 17.37 8.31
N SER A 103 16.24 17.00 7.89
CA SER A 103 15.14 16.68 8.80
C SER A 103 15.26 15.31 9.45
N MET A 104 16.15 14.46 8.94
CA MET A 104 16.44 13.13 9.48
C MET A 104 17.24 13.21 10.78
N GLU A 105 16.95 12.31 11.72
CA GLU A 105 17.65 12.18 13.00
C GLU A 105 19.10 11.66 12.80
N GLU A 106 19.35 10.90 11.73
CA GLU A 106 20.68 10.54 11.23
C GLU A 106 20.83 10.95 9.75
N PRO A 107 21.68 11.93 9.43
CA PRO A 107 21.86 12.38 8.05
C PRO A 107 22.59 11.28 7.25
N ARG A 108 21.87 10.68 6.30
CA ARG A 108 22.41 9.73 5.32
C ARG A 108 22.05 10.20 3.92
N PRO A 109 22.93 10.04 2.92
CA PRO A 109 22.62 10.40 1.55
C PRO A 109 21.51 9.49 1.03
N ILE A 110 20.35 10.08 0.72
CA ILE A 110 19.18 9.33 0.23
C ILE A 110 19.24 9.25 -1.30
N SER A 111 19.96 10.17 -1.97
CA SER A 111 20.07 10.17 -3.43
C SER A 111 21.31 9.44 -3.93
N ARG A 112 21.13 8.43 -4.78
CA ARG A 112 22.21 7.73 -5.51
C ARG A 112 22.62 8.47 -6.78
N GLY A 113 21.66 9.13 -7.42
CA GLY A 113 21.90 9.87 -8.66
C GLY A 113 20.65 10.51 -9.23
N LEU A 114 20.86 11.56 -10.02
CA LEU A 114 19.84 12.30 -10.75
C LEU A 114 20.14 12.13 -12.25
N TYR A 115 19.21 11.53 -12.98
CA TYR A 115 19.26 11.42 -14.44
C TYR A 115 18.23 12.36 -15.05
N GLN A 116 18.62 13.10 -16.09
CA GLN A 116 17.75 14.06 -16.76
C GLN A 116 17.85 13.83 -18.27
N ASP A 117 16.70 13.69 -18.92
CA ASP A 117 16.56 13.53 -20.35
C ASP A 117 15.67 14.64 -20.91
N VAL A 118 16.11 15.31 -21.98
CA VAL A 118 15.44 16.44 -22.61
C VAL A 118 15.26 16.12 -24.08
N GLY A 119 14.01 16.13 -24.56
CA GLY A 119 13.68 15.72 -25.93
C GLY A 119 13.20 14.28 -26.07
N ALA A 120 13.20 13.50 -24.97
CA ALA A 120 12.60 12.18 -24.89
C ALA A 120 11.86 12.00 -23.56
N ASN A 121 10.79 11.20 -23.57
CA ASN A 121 10.23 10.66 -22.34
C ASN A 121 10.42 9.14 -22.27
N SER A 122 11.29 8.70 -21.37
CA SER A 122 11.48 7.30 -21.00
C SER A 122 10.62 6.99 -19.77
N THR A 123 9.50 6.31 -19.99
CA THR A 123 8.68 5.84 -18.87
C THR A 123 9.18 4.46 -18.46
N LEU A 124 9.92 4.40 -17.36
CA LEU A 124 10.16 3.16 -16.63
C LEU A 124 9.01 2.97 -15.65
N GLU A 125 7.94 2.32 -16.10
CA GLU A 125 6.95 1.78 -15.17
C GLU A 125 7.44 0.43 -14.63
N PRO A 126 7.41 0.21 -13.30
CA PRO A 126 7.57 -1.12 -12.74
C PRO A 126 6.34 -1.96 -13.10
N GLY A 127 6.38 -2.56 -14.28
CA GLY A 127 5.31 -3.35 -14.87
C GLY A 127 5.85 -4.24 -16.00
N PHE A 128 5.03 -5.18 -16.47
CA PHE A 128 5.40 -6.17 -17.47
C PHE A 128 5.67 -5.58 -18.88
N ASP A 129 5.25 -4.34 -19.13
CA ASP A 129 5.18 -3.74 -20.47
C ASP A 129 6.48 -3.08 -20.98
N GLY A 130 7.59 -3.12 -20.23
CA GLY A 130 8.90 -2.66 -20.70
C GLY A 130 9.07 -1.13 -20.74
N VAL A 131 10.23 -0.67 -21.24
CA VAL A 131 10.57 0.77 -21.30
C VAL A 131 10.00 1.38 -22.57
N PHE A 132 9.01 2.27 -22.42
CA PHE A 132 8.50 3.06 -23.54
C PHE A 132 9.24 4.39 -23.64
N ALA A 133 9.91 4.60 -24.78
CA ALA A 133 10.50 5.88 -25.15
C ALA A 133 9.66 6.53 -26.27
N ARG A 134 9.17 7.75 -26.07
CA ARG A 134 8.65 8.59 -27.16
C ARG A 134 9.51 9.84 -27.26
N GLU A 135 10.01 10.10 -28.47
CA GLU A 135 10.86 11.25 -28.78
C GLU A 135 10.01 12.47 -29.18
N GLY A 136 10.39 13.65 -28.71
CA GLY A 136 9.71 14.92 -28.98
C GLY A 136 10.30 16.08 -28.18
N THR A 137 10.56 17.24 -28.82
CA THR A 137 11.17 18.42 -28.18
C THR A 137 10.30 19.04 -27.08
N GLU A 138 9.02 18.69 -27.06
CA GLU A 138 8.04 19.10 -26.08
C GLU A 138 8.02 18.23 -24.81
N ARG A 139 8.96 17.27 -24.67
CA ARG A 139 8.98 16.34 -23.53
C ARG A 139 10.31 16.30 -22.83
N SER A 140 10.26 16.05 -21.52
CA SER A 140 11.45 15.82 -20.70
C SER A 140 11.12 14.92 -19.53
N THR A 141 12.07 14.08 -19.13
CA THR A 141 11.94 13.18 -17.97
C THR A 141 13.12 13.41 -17.02
N VAL A 142 12.81 13.54 -15.73
CA VAL A 142 13.79 13.62 -14.64
C VAL A 142 13.59 12.41 -13.75
N MET A 143 14.63 11.61 -13.57
CA MET A 143 14.63 10.41 -12.74
C MET A 143 15.59 10.58 -11.58
N ILE A 144 15.14 10.22 -10.38
CA ILE A 144 15.93 10.27 -9.16
C ILE A 144 15.99 8.86 -8.60
N TYR A 145 17.21 8.36 -8.46
CA TYR A 145 17.48 7.09 -7.81
C TYR A 145 17.75 7.35 -6.34
N LEU A 146 16.99 6.68 -5.48
CA LEU A 146 17.16 6.68 -4.04
C LEU A 146 18.04 5.51 -3.59
N VAL A 147 18.57 5.58 -2.37
CA VAL A 147 19.46 4.58 -1.76
C VAL A 147 18.73 3.72 -0.75
#